data_AF-A0A7Y8LV27-F1
#
_entry.id   AF-A0A7Y8LV27-F1
#
_cell.length_a   1.000
_cell.length_b   1.000
_cell.length_c   1.000
_cell.angle_alpha   90.00
_cell.angle_beta   90.00
_cell.angle_gamma   90.00
#
_symmetry.space_group_name_H-M   'P 1'
#
loop_
_entity.id
_entity.type
_entity.pdbx_description
1 polymer ?
#
loop_
_entity_poly.entity_id
_entity_poly.type
_entity_poly.pdbx_seq_one_letter_code
_entity_poly.pdbx_strand_id
1 'polypeptide(L)' 'MKSKKIGRNDPCPRGSGKKYNKCCLNKEAP' A
#
# COMPACT_ATOMS: atom_id res chain seq x y z
N MET A 1 -17.85 -6.23 7.46
CA MET A 1 -16.40 -6.02 7.64
C MET A 1 -15.92 -4.90 6.72
N LYS A 2 -15.57 -3.73 7.25
CA LYS A 2 -15.03 -2.63 6.44
C LYS A 2 -13.51 -2.79 6.40
N SER A 3 -12.98 -3.24 5.27
CA SER A 3 -11.57 -3.10 4.95
C SER A 3 -11.25 -1.61 5.09
N LYS A 4 -10.50 -1.23 6.13
CA LYS A 4 -10.02 0.14 6.33
C LYS A 4 -9.41 0.59 5.00
N LYS A 5 -10.02 1.61 4.37
CA LYS A 5 -9.51 2.18 3.12
C LYS A 5 -8.19 2.86 3.47
N ILE A 6 -7.10 2.11 3.39
CA ILE A 6 -5.77 2.65 3.59
C ILE A 6 -5.45 3.59 2.43
N GLY A 7 -5.00 4.80 2.77
CA GLY A 7 -4.64 5.81 1.79
C GLY A 7 -3.49 5.33 0.92
N ARG A 8 -3.52 5.65 -0.38
CA ARG A 8 -2.45 5.28 -1.33
C ARG A 8 -1.08 5.81 -0.91
N ASN A 9 -1.02 7.00 -0.31
CA ASN A 9 0.22 7.61 0.16
C ASN A 9 0.61 7.24 1.61
N ASP A 10 -0.26 6.51 2.31
CA ASP A 10 -0.04 6.10 3.71
C ASP A 10 1.14 5.11 3.79
N PRO A 11 1.90 5.07 4.89
CA PRO A 11 2.90 4.04 5.11
C PRO A 11 2.31 2.63 4.94
N CYS A 12 3.06 1.74 4.30
CA CYS A 12 2.58 0.38 4.07
C CYS A 12 2.49 -0.40 5.40
N PRO A 13 1.35 -1.04 5.71
CA PRO A 13 1.15 -1.75 6.98
C PRO A 13 1.94 -3.05 7.05
N ARG A 14 2.57 -3.48 5.95
CA ARG A 14 3.50 -4.61 5.91
C ARG A 14 4.89 -4.28 6.45
N GLY A 15 5.15 -3.04 6.88
CA GLY A 15 6.44 -2.64 7.44
C GLY A 15 7.58 -2.56 6.43
N SER A 16 7.28 -2.38 5.14
CA SER A 16 8.29 -2.34 4.08
C SER A 16 9.07 -1.02 3.97
N GLY A 17 8.74 -0.02 4.79
CA GLY A 17 9.28 1.35 4.70
C GLY A 17 8.80 2.15 3.48
N LYS A 18 8.00 1.55 2.59
CA LYS A 18 7.45 2.18 1.38
C LYS A 18 6.00 2.64 1.60
N LYS A 19 5.53 3.61 0.79
CA LYS A 19 4.11 3.99 0.73
C LYS A 19 3.25 2.82 0.25
N TYR A 20 1.99 2.77 0.66
CA TYR A 20 1.05 1.70 0.32
C TYR A 20 0.91 1.51 -1.20
N ASN A 21 0.83 2.61 -1.96
CA ASN A 21 0.76 2.58 -3.42
C ASN A 21 2.03 2.02 -4.08
N LYS A 22 3.20 2.28 -3.51
CA LYS A 22 4.50 1.79 -3.99
C LYS A 22 4.88 0.42 -3.43
N CYS A 23 4.04 -0.18 -2.59
CA CYS A 23 4.32 -1.47 -1.98
C CYS A 23 3.24 -2.50 -2.28
N CYS A 24 2.01 -2.29 -1.81
CA CYS A 24 0.91 -3.25 -1.99
C CYS A 24 0.15 -3.06 -3.30
N LEU A 25 0.13 -1.84 -3.83
CA LEU A 25 -0.57 -1.51 -5.08
C LEU A 25 0.38 -1.24 -6.24
N ASN A 26 1.68 -1.47 -6.07
CA ASN A 26 2.63 -1.29 -7.15
C ASN A 26 2.41 -2.43 -8.15
N LYS A 27 1.54 -2.16 -9.12
CA LYS A 27 1.27 -3.01 -10.28
C LYS A 27 2.14 -2.55 -11.45
N GLU A 28 3.44 -2.39 -11.21
CA GLU A 28 4.39 -2.38 -12.33
C GLU A 28 4.50 -3.85 -12.75
N ALA A 29 3.51 -4.27 -13.54
CA ALA A 29 3.59 -5.47 -14.35
C ALA A 29 4.75 -5.28 -15.35
N PRO A 30 5.45 -6.38 -15.72
CA PRO A 30 6.65 -6.32 -16.56
C PRO A 30 6.44 -5.56 -17.88
#